data_AF-A0A8T0DQ52-F1
#
_entry.id   AF-A0A8T0DQ52-F1
#
_cell.length_a   1.000
_cell.length_b   1.000
_cell.length_c   1.000
_cell.angle_alpha   90.00
_cell.angle_beta   90.00
_cell.angle_gamma   90.00
#
_symmetry.space_group_name_H-M   'P 1'
#
loop_
_entity.id
_entity.type
_entity.pdbx_description
1 polymer ?
#
loop_
_entity_poly.entity_id
_entity_poly.type
_entity_poly.pdbx_seq_one_letter_code
_entity_poly.pdbx_strand_id
1 'polypeptide(L)'
;MIYSFSLFDTIRFLLSCRHGDFIPYDHDADIAVIGSQADLIRSLSVHWSNVNASRPNLISRPGDYSINDHGSRLNCQGIPVHYQLDPCAFFSPIARLISGYFTFLDVFLVHPRLVMDTNDDGRTQLWLFDEEADADKGVSLSYPLDAVFPLNTCQFIGLRLPCPRKPEVVLTHLYGPDFIRPSKKCNQVFGFWYPA
;
A
#
# COMPACT_ATOMS: atom_id res chain seq x y z
N MET A 1 13.45 4.41 23.58
CA MET A 1 13.28 3.39 22.51
C MET A 1 12.46 4.06 21.42
N ILE A 2 13.11 4.59 20.39
CA ILE A 2 12.44 5.31 19.29
C ILE A 2 12.07 4.24 18.26
N TYR A 3 10.79 3.87 18.19
CA TYR A 3 10.30 2.99 17.13
C TYR A 3 10.28 3.80 15.83
N SER A 4 11.28 3.58 14.96
CA SER A 4 11.35 4.19 13.64
C SER A 4 10.41 3.44 12.71
N PHE A 5 9.16 3.90 12.59
CA PHE A 5 8.22 3.42 11.59
C PHE A 5 8.63 3.97 10.22
N SER A 6 9.13 3.09 9.36
CA SER A 6 9.41 3.42 7.96
C SER A 6 8.13 3.25 7.14
N LEU A 7 7.45 4.35 6.85
CA LEU A 7 6.14 4.43 6.17
C LEU A 7 6.37 4.87 4.72
N PHE A 8 5.91 4.10 3.72
CA PHE A 8 6.08 4.46 2.31
C PHE A 8 4.98 3.89 1.41
N ASP A 9 4.12 4.67 0.72
CA ASP A 9 3.35 4.10 -0.41
C ASP A 9 2.93 5.09 -1.52
N THR A 10 2.81 4.48 -2.70
CA THR A 10 2.53 4.89 -4.07
C THR A 10 1.27 5.74 -4.23
N ILE A 11 0.11 5.30 -3.71
CA ILE A 11 -1.13 6.09 -3.79
C ILE A 11 -1.03 7.32 -2.88
N ARG A 12 -0.52 7.17 -1.64
CA ARG A 12 -0.28 8.30 -0.73
C ARG A 12 0.72 9.33 -1.26
N PHE A 13 1.72 8.92 -2.03
CA PHE A 13 2.67 9.87 -2.64
C PHE A 13 2.01 10.74 -3.68
N LEU A 14 1.14 10.16 -4.52
CA LEU A 14 0.45 10.89 -5.56
C LEU A 14 -0.43 11.98 -4.95
N LEU A 15 -1.02 11.67 -3.80
CA LEU A 15 -1.84 12.57 -3.01
C LEU A 15 -1.06 13.68 -2.33
N SER A 16 0.06 13.35 -1.67
CA SER A 16 0.93 14.33 -1.01
C SER A 16 1.60 15.28 -2.00
N CYS A 17 2.05 14.77 -3.16
CA CYS A 17 2.65 15.58 -4.22
C CYS A 17 1.63 16.48 -4.94
N ARG A 18 0.33 16.18 -4.92
CA ARG A 18 -0.70 16.99 -5.58
C ARG A 18 -1.26 18.08 -4.67
N HIS A 19 -1.86 17.70 -3.55
CA HIS A 19 -2.56 18.65 -2.66
C HIS A 19 -2.54 18.25 -1.18
N GLY A 20 -1.83 17.18 -0.80
CA GLY A 20 -1.71 16.78 0.61
C GLY A 20 -2.99 16.18 1.20
N ASP A 21 -3.89 15.67 0.37
CA ASP A 21 -5.20 15.13 0.78
C ASP A 21 -5.63 13.98 -0.13
N PHE A 22 -6.69 13.26 0.21
CA PHE A 22 -7.26 12.15 -0.58
C PHE A 22 -7.64 12.55 -2.01
N ILE A 23 -7.42 11.65 -2.96
CA ILE A 23 -8.01 11.77 -4.29
C ILE A 23 -9.52 11.70 -4.06
N PRO A 24 -10.32 12.67 -4.54
CA PRO A 24 -11.72 12.72 -4.15
C PRO A 24 -12.60 11.56 -4.65
N TYR A 25 -12.08 10.73 -5.55
CA TYR A 25 -12.73 9.51 -6.06
C TYR A 25 -12.05 8.23 -5.60
N ASP A 26 -11.10 8.32 -4.68
CA ASP A 26 -10.49 7.20 -3.97
C ASP A 26 -11.28 6.90 -2.70
N HIS A 27 -11.16 5.67 -2.21
CA HIS A 27 -11.95 5.17 -1.09
C HIS A 27 -11.10 4.51 0.01
N ASP A 28 -9.81 4.40 -0.25
CA ASP A 28 -8.81 3.69 0.54
C ASP A 28 -7.50 4.48 0.60
N ALA A 29 -6.60 4.01 1.45
CA ALA A 29 -5.24 4.51 1.54
C ALA A 29 -4.28 3.36 1.81
N ASP A 30 -3.10 3.45 1.24
CA ASP A 30 -2.12 2.38 1.31
C ASP A 30 -0.86 2.86 2.03
N ILE A 31 -0.25 2.00 2.85
CA ILE A 31 1.10 2.19 3.40
C ILE A 31 1.93 0.96 3.10
N ALA A 32 3.16 1.12 2.63
CA ALA A 32 4.13 0.04 2.62
C ALA A 32 5.12 0.19 3.77
N VAL A 33 5.51 -0.97 4.30
CA VAL A 33 6.43 -1.12 5.44
C VAL A 33 7.49 -2.14 5.06
N ILE A 34 8.71 -1.95 5.56
CA ILE A 34 9.79 -2.93 5.32
C ILE A 34 9.38 -4.30 5.89
N GLY A 35 9.60 -5.36 5.11
CA GLY A 35 9.23 -6.73 5.43
C GLY A 35 9.68 -7.24 6.80
N SER A 36 10.78 -6.71 7.34
CA SER A 36 11.25 -7.02 8.70
C SER A 36 10.28 -6.60 9.82
N GLN A 37 9.24 -5.82 9.51
CA GLN A 37 8.20 -5.42 10.46
C GLN A 37 6.95 -6.31 10.43
N ALA A 38 6.94 -7.38 9.61
CA ALA A 38 5.78 -8.26 9.47
C ALA A 38 5.27 -8.79 10.82
N ASP A 39 6.17 -9.30 11.67
CA ASP A 39 5.81 -9.84 12.98
C ASP A 39 5.23 -8.76 13.92
N LEU A 40 5.78 -7.54 13.85
CA LEU A 40 5.25 -6.41 14.61
C LEU A 40 3.82 -6.09 14.16
N ILE A 41 3.58 -5.97 12.85
CA ILE A 41 2.25 -5.70 12.29
C ILE A 41 1.24 -6.79 12.71
N ARG A 42 1.64 -8.06 12.66
CA ARG A 42 0.81 -9.19 13.13
C ARG A 42 0.51 -9.07 14.62
N SER A 43 1.50 -8.70 15.44
CA SER A 43 1.31 -8.53 16.90
C SER A 43 0.38 -7.37 17.27
N LEU A 44 0.31 -6.34 16.42
CA LEU A 44 -0.60 -5.20 16.58
C LEU A 44 -2.03 -5.51 16.08
N SER A 45 -2.19 -6.57 15.29
CA SER A 45 -3.48 -6.92 14.71
C SER A 45 -4.37 -7.61 15.74
N VAL A 46 -5.68 -7.32 15.69
CA VAL A 46 -6.63 -8.01 16.55
C VAL A 46 -6.77 -9.46 16.10
N HIS A 47 -6.95 -10.36 17.06
CA HIS A 47 -7.37 -11.71 16.74
C HIS A 47 -8.72 -11.70 16.02
N TRP A 48 -8.85 -12.54 14.99
CA TRP A 48 -10.05 -12.65 14.16
C TRP A 48 -11.33 -12.89 14.97
N SER A 49 -11.25 -13.63 16.08
CA SER A 49 -12.38 -13.84 17.00
C SER A 49 -12.89 -12.58 17.71
N ASN A 50 -12.11 -11.49 17.69
CA ASN A 50 -12.37 -10.25 18.42
C ASN A 50 -12.67 -9.06 17.51
N VAL A 51 -12.79 -9.29 16.20
CA VAL A 51 -13.15 -8.26 15.22
C VAL A 51 -14.55 -7.73 15.56
N ASN A 52 -14.66 -6.40 15.65
CA ASN A 52 -15.92 -5.75 15.97
C ASN A 52 -16.19 -4.60 14.99
N ALA A 53 -17.26 -4.73 14.22
CA ALA A 53 -17.66 -3.75 13.21
C ALA A 53 -17.96 -2.33 13.77
N SER A 54 -18.15 -2.17 15.09
CA SER A 54 -18.44 -0.88 15.71
C SER A 54 -17.21 -0.02 16.00
N ARG A 55 -15.99 -0.49 15.70
CA ARG A 55 -14.74 0.24 15.93
C ARG A 55 -13.70 -0.07 14.86
N PRO A 56 -12.68 0.79 14.68
CA PRO A 56 -11.54 0.47 13.85
C PRO A 56 -10.81 -0.79 14.35
N ASN A 57 -10.53 -1.74 13.46
CA ASN A 57 -9.72 -2.92 13.76
C ASN A 57 -8.60 -3.06 12.72
N LEU A 58 -7.36 -3.19 13.19
CA LEU A 58 -6.26 -3.68 12.35
C LEU A 58 -6.33 -5.21 12.32
N ILE A 59 -6.50 -5.79 11.14
CA ILE A 59 -6.50 -7.24 10.96
C ILE A 59 -5.38 -7.64 10.02
N SER A 60 -4.68 -8.73 10.33
CA SER A 60 -3.64 -9.29 9.47
C SER A 60 -4.17 -10.52 8.73
N ARG A 61 -3.70 -10.75 7.50
CA ARG A 61 -3.95 -12.01 6.79
C ARG A 61 -3.43 -13.21 7.61
N PRO A 62 -4.10 -14.38 7.58
CA PRO A 62 -3.82 -15.49 8.49
C PRO A 62 -2.48 -16.22 8.23
N GLY A 63 -1.83 -16.01 7.08
CA GLY A 63 -0.58 -16.67 6.72
C GLY A 63 0.34 -15.78 5.89
N ASP A 64 1.42 -16.35 5.38
CA ASP A 64 2.37 -15.63 4.53
C ASP A 64 1.86 -15.51 3.09
N TYR A 65 2.45 -14.58 2.35
CA TYR A 65 2.12 -14.39 0.95
C TYR A 65 2.60 -15.58 0.14
N SER A 66 1.69 -16.18 -0.64
CA SER A 66 1.98 -17.24 -1.59
C SER A 66 1.39 -16.92 -2.96
N ILE A 67 2.26 -16.70 -3.94
CA ILE A 67 1.90 -16.37 -5.33
C ILE A 67 0.98 -17.45 -5.92
N ASN A 68 1.22 -18.72 -5.58
CA ASN A 68 0.60 -19.87 -6.26
C ASN A 68 -0.73 -20.33 -5.62
N ASP A 69 -1.02 -19.93 -4.39
CA ASP A 69 -2.13 -20.50 -3.61
C ASP A 69 -3.20 -19.46 -3.26
N HIS A 70 -2.98 -18.18 -3.58
CA HIS A 70 -3.82 -17.04 -3.18
C HIS A 70 -4.27 -17.03 -1.70
N GLY A 71 -3.59 -17.83 -0.86
CA GLY A 71 -3.75 -18.03 0.58
C GLY A 71 -5.15 -18.36 1.06
N SER A 72 -5.24 -18.69 2.35
CA SER A 72 -6.52 -18.70 3.06
C SER A 72 -6.95 -17.26 3.38
N ARG A 73 -8.20 -16.92 3.08
CA ARG A 73 -8.82 -15.63 3.45
C ARG A 73 -9.90 -15.89 4.49
N LEU A 74 -10.02 -15.01 5.47
CA LEU A 74 -11.07 -15.09 6.48
C LEU A 74 -12.03 -13.94 6.28
N ASN A 75 -13.33 -14.22 6.28
CA ASN A 75 -14.36 -13.19 6.32
C ASN A 75 -14.39 -12.52 7.70
N CYS A 76 -15.20 -11.47 7.89
CA CYS A 76 -15.25 -10.70 9.13
C CYS A 76 -15.77 -11.50 10.35
N GLN A 77 -16.29 -12.72 10.15
CA GLN A 77 -16.65 -13.68 11.20
C GLN A 77 -15.54 -14.69 11.48
N GLY A 78 -14.38 -14.58 10.82
CA GLY A 78 -13.26 -15.52 10.95
C GLY A 78 -13.48 -16.83 10.18
N ILE A 79 -14.42 -16.88 9.25
CA ILE A 79 -14.73 -18.08 8.46
C ILE A 79 -13.90 -18.07 7.18
N PRO A 80 -13.21 -19.18 6.82
CA PRO A 80 -12.51 -19.30 5.56
C PRO A 80 -13.43 -19.11 4.35
N VAL A 81 -13.02 -18.28 3.40
CA VAL A 81 -13.76 -18.01 2.16
C VAL A 81 -12.82 -17.98 0.96
N HIS A 82 -13.34 -18.41 -0.20
CA HIS A 82 -12.59 -18.44 -1.46
C HIS A 82 -12.63 -17.10 -2.22
N TYR A 83 -13.63 -16.27 -1.94
CA TYR A 83 -13.84 -14.99 -2.61
C TYR A 83 -13.88 -13.87 -1.58
N GLN A 84 -13.56 -12.65 -2.00
CA GLN A 84 -13.72 -11.45 -1.17
C GLN A 84 -15.21 -11.14 -1.01
N LEU A 85 -15.86 -11.79 -0.05
CA LEU A 85 -17.28 -11.60 0.25
C LEU A 85 -17.52 -10.37 1.11
N ASP A 86 -16.52 -9.95 1.89
CA ASP A 86 -16.57 -8.80 2.78
C ASP A 86 -15.18 -8.12 2.87
N PRO A 87 -15.07 -6.97 3.56
CA PRO A 87 -13.81 -6.20 3.62
C PRO A 87 -12.66 -6.93 4.32
N CYS A 88 -12.95 -7.95 5.14
CA CYS A 88 -11.95 -8.71 5.86
C CYS A 88 -11.37 -9.85 5.01
N ALA A 89 -12.12 -10.34 4.03
CA ALA A 89 -11.72 -11.43 3.15
C ALA A 89 -10.67 -11.02 2.08
N PHE A 90 -9.46 -10.65 2.52
CA PHE A 90 -8.32 -10.33 1.64
C PHE A 90 -7.19 -11.34 1.79
N PHE A 91 -6.36 -11.43 0.74
CA PHE A 91 -5.14 -12.24 0.71
C PHE A 91 -3.87 -11.40 0.79
N SER A 92 -3.91 -10.23 0.14
CA SER A 92 -2.99 -9.11 0.32
C SER A 92 -3.86 -7.87 0.49
N PRO A 93 -3.47 -6.86 1.28
CA PRO A 93 -2.20 -6.61 2.01
C PRO A 93 -1.79 -7.59 3.13
N ILE A 94 -0.64 -7.38 3.81
CA ILE A 94 -0.31 -8.10 5.07
C ILE A 94 -1.33 -7.79 6.17
N ALA A 95 -1.80 -6.55 6.22
CA ALA A 95 -2.82 -6.11 7.16
C ALA A 95 -3.68 -4.99 6.60
N ARG A 96 -4.90 -4.87 7.11
CA ARG A 96 -5.88 -3.85 6.77
C ARG A 96 -6.49 -3.28 8.05
N LEU A 97 -6.49 -1.96 8.18
CA LEU A 97 -7.25 -1.25 9.19
C LEU A 97 -8.65 -0.99 8.64
N ILE A 98 -9.63 -1.68 9.20
CA ILE A 98 -11.04 -1.58 8.81
C ILE A 98 -11.76 -0.67 9.79
N SER A 99 -12.31 0.44 9.31
CA SER A 99 -13.17 1.35 10.09
C SER A 99 -14.62 1.40 9.59
N GLY A 100 -14.93 0.68 8.51
CA GLY A 100 -16.25 0.63 7.87
C GLY A 100 -16.22 -0.31 6.67
N TYR A 101 -17.34 -0.42 5.94
CA TYR A 101 -17.46 -1.39 4.85
C TYR A 101 -16.67 -1.01 3.59
N PHE A 102 -16.49 0.29 3.33
CA PHE A 102 -15.88 0.81 2.10
C PHE A 102 -14.66 1.70 2.36
N THR A 103 -14.15 1.72 3.59
CA THR A 103 -13.04 2.60 3.96
C THR A 103 -12.01 1.80 4.73
N PHE A 104 -10.85 1.64 4.11
CA PHE A 104 -9.78 0.81 4.62
C PHE A 104 -8.44 1.54 4.47
N LEU A 105 -7.54 1.20 5.39
CA LEU A 105 -6.12 1.51 5.27
C LEU A 105 -5.35 0.21 5.13
N ASP A 106 -4.70 0.03 3.99
CA ASP A 106 -3.95 -1.18 3.65
C ASP A 106 -2.47 -1.05 3.99
N VAL A 107 -1.89 -2.14 4.47
CA VAL A 107 -0.50 -2.21 4.89
C VAL A 107 0.23 -3.23 4.04
N PHE A 108 1.04 -2.81 3.08
CA PHE A 108 1.85 -3.66 2.22
C PHE A 108 3.24 -3.91 2.80
N LEU A 109 3.84 -5.03 2.44
CA LEU A 109 5.23 -5.33 2.78
C LEU A 109 6.11 -5.10 1.56
N VAL A 110 7.24 -4.43 1.79
CA VAL A 110 8.28 -4.26 0.78
C VAL A 110 9.60 -4.84 1.23
N HIS A 111 10.28 -5.49 0.29
CA HIS A 111 11.50 -6.21 0.57
C HIS A 111 12.65 -5.64 -0.28
N PRO A 112 13.78 -5.26 0.33
CA PRO A 112 14.95 -4.87 -0.43
C PRO A 112 15.50 -6.08 -1.19
N ARG A 113 15.71 -5.94 -2.49
CA ARG A 113 16.36 -6.93 -3.35
C ARG A 113 17.47 -6.29 -4.14
N LEU A 114 18.50 -7.09 -4.38
CA LEU A 114 19.64 -6.72 -5.18
C LEU A 114 19.31 -6.98 -6.65
N VAL A 115 19.35 -5.92 -7.46
CA VAL A 115 19.06 -5.94 -8.90
C VAL A 115 20.35 -5.66 -9.64
N MET A 116 20.69 -6.52 -10.60
CA MET A 116 21.81 -6.28 -11.49
C MET A 116 21.32 -5.59 -12.74
N ASP A 117 21.86 -4.42 -13.03
CA ASP A 117 21.62 -3.77 -14.31
C ASP A 117 22.45 -4.47 -15.38
N THR A 118 21.80 -5.23 -16.25
CA THR A 118 22.45 -5.93 -17.37
C THR A 118 22.78 -4.99 -18.53
N ASN A 119 22.28 -3.75 -18.50
CA ASN A 119 22.42 -2.78 -19.58
C ASN A 119 23.44 -1.67 -19.26
N ASP A 120 23.80 -1.49 -17.98
CA ASP A 120 24.71 -0.41 -17.52
C ASP A 120 25.85 -0.97 -16.61
N ASP A 121 27.04 -1.18 -17.21
CA ASP A 121 28.32 -1.53 -16.56
C ASP A 121 28.32 -2.67 -15.52
N GLY A 122 27.26 -3.50 -15.44
CA GLY A 122 27.11 -4.51 -14.39
C GLY A 122 26.92 -3.91 -12.99
N ARG A 123 26.43 -2.67 -12.89
CA ARG A 123 26.21 -2.02 -11.60
C ARG A 123 25.09 -2.72 -10.84
N THR A 124 25.41 -3.10 -9.61
CA THR A 124 24.47 -3.70 -8.68
C THR A 124 23.76 -2.60 -7.91
N GLN A 125 22.43 -2.58 -7.98
CA GLN A 125 21.59 -1.60 -7.29
C GLN A 125 20.64 -2.29 -6.30
N LEU A 126 20.30 -1.60 -5.22
CA LEU A 126 19.27 -2.07 -4.29
C LEU A 126 17.94 -1.41 -4.63
N TRP A 127 16.91 -2.24 -4.75
CA TRP A 127 15.55 -1.83 -5.05
C TRP A 127 14.61 -2.40 -4.00
N LEU A 128 13.51 -1.72 -3.73
CA LEU A 128 12.43 -2.26 -2.91
C LEU A 128 11.39 -2.86 -3.83
N PHE A 129 10.93 -4.05 -3.48
CA PHE A 129 9.90 -4.78 -4.21
C PHE A 129 8.69 -4.96 -3.30
N ASP A 130 7.52 -4.59 -3.81
CA ASP A 130 6.27 -4.96 -3.16
C ASP A 130 6.12 -6.49 -3.16
N GLU A 131 5.68 -7.02 -2.03
CA GLU A 131 5.34 -8.43 -1.90
C GLU A 131 4.19 -8.83 -2.82
N GLU A 132 3.28 -7.90 -3.16
CA GLU A 132 2.12 -8.10 -4.02
C GLU A 132 2.33 -7.63 -5.47
N ALA A 133 3.57 -7.52 -5.94
CA ALA A 133 3.85 -7.38 -7.36
C ALA A 133 3.05 -8.43 -8.15
N ASP A 134 1.98 -7.99 -8.83
CA ASP A 134 0.97 -8.78 -9.55
C ASP A 134 1.70 -9.61 -10.62
N ALA A 135 2.20 -10.78 -10.20
CA ALA A 135 2.97 -11.69 -11.03
C ALA A 135 2.13 -12.16 -12.21
N ASP A 136 0.80 -12.16 -12.06
CA ASP A 136 -0.18 -12.53 -13.07
C ASP A 136 -0.28 -11.49 -14.21
N LYS A 137 0.14 -10.24 -13.97
CA LYS A 137 0.23 -9.19 -15.00
C LYS A 137 1.65 -8.85 -15.44
N GLY A 138 2.66 -9.49 -14.84
CA GLY A 138 4.07 -9.24 -15.16
C GLY A 138 4.58 -7.84 -14.76
N VAL A 139 3.83 -7.10 -13.94
CA VAL A 139 4.22 -5.77 -13.46
C VAL A 139 4.69 -5.90 -12.02
N SER A 140 6.01 -5.87 -11.84
CA SER A 140 6.58 -5.82 -10.50
C SER A 140 6.62 -4.38 -10.00
N LEU A 141 5.78 -4.06 -9.01
CA LEU A 141 5.85 -2.79 -8.30
C LEU A 141 7.17 -2.76 -7.53
N SER A 142 8.08 -1.91 -8.01
CA SER A 142 9.39 -1.76 -7.41
C SER A 142 9.83 -0.31 -7.49
N TYR A 143 10.77 0.07 -6.64
CA TYR A 143 11.30 1.43 -6.65
C TYR A 143 12.74 1.47 -6.13
N PRO A 144 13.58 2.38 -6.67
CA PRO A 144 14.97 2.50 -6.24
C PRO A 144 15.07 2.81 -4.74
N LEU A 145 15.93 2.10 -4.01
CA LEU A 145 16.09 2.32 -2.57
C LEU A 145 16.50 3.77 -2.26
N ASP A 146 17.31 4.37 -3.13
CA ASP A 146 17.79 5.75 -2.97
C ASP A 146 16.69 6.79 -3.25
N ALA A 147 15.66 6.47 -4.05
CA ALA A 147 14.50 7.34 -4.21
C ALA A 147 13.66 7.37 -2.92
N VAL A 148 13.71 6.28 -2.15
CA VAL A 148 12.93 6.07 -0.92
C VAL A 148 13.66 6.58 0.32
N PHE A 149 14.89 6.13 0.55
CA PHE A 149 15.65 6.42 1.77
C PHE A 149 16.77 7.47 1.57
N PRO A 150 17.13 8.21 2.65
CA PRO A 150 16.42 8.33 3.91
C PRO A 150 15.03 8.96 3.74
N LEU A 151 14.12 8.65 4.65
CA LEU A 151 12.80 9.27 4.70
C LEU A 151 12.88 10.79 4.80
N ASN A 152 11.97 11.45 4.11
CA ASN A 152 11.61 12.85 4.36
C ASN A 152 10.26 12.91 5.13
N THR A 153 9.84 14.11 5.51
CA THR A 153 8.52 14.34 6.11
C THR A 153 7.63 15.07 5.10
N CYS A 154 6.42 14.55 4.87
CA CYS A 154 5.39 15.23 4.08
C CYS A 154 4.15 15.52 4.91
N GLN A 155 3.26 16.36 4.36
CA GLN A 155 1.92 16.57 4.88
C GLN A 155 0.93 15.73 4.09
N PHE A 156 0.04 15.06 4.82
CA PHE A 156 -1.08 14.32 4.26
C PHE A 156 -2.23 14.37 5.27
N ILE A 157 -3.44 14.76 4.85
CA ILE A 157 -4.64 14.87 5.69
C ILE A 157 -4.42 15.67 6.99
N GLY A 158 -3.59 16.70 6.92
CA GLY A 158 -3.20 17.52 8.09
C GLY A 158 -2.19 16.86 9.04
N LEU A 159 -1.77 15.63 8.78
CA LEU A 159 -0.74 14.91 9.54
C LEU A 159 0.64 15.10 8.91
N ARG A 160 1.68 15.07 9.75
CA ARG A 160 3.08 15.00 9.30
C ARG A 160 3.52 13.54 9.31
N LEU A 161 3.77 12.98 8.13
CA LEU A 161 4.06 11.56 7.95
C LEU A 161 5.41 11.36 7.26
N PRO A 162 6.07 10.20 7.48
CA PRO A 162 7.25 9.82 6.71
C PRO A 162 6.89 9.59 5.23
N CYS A 163 7.77 10.01 4.32
CA CYS A 163 7.64 9.82 2.88
C CYS A 163 9.02 9.64 2.20
N PRO A 164 9.07 9.15 0.94
CA PRO A 164 10.28 9.03 0.14
C PRO A 164 11.07 10.31 0.12
N ARG A 165 12.40 10.14 0.03
CA ARG A 165 13.32 11.23 -0.25
C ARG A 165 12.95 11.95 -1.55
N LYS A 166 12.60 11.19 -2.59
CA LYS A 166 12.32 11.64 -3.95
C LYS A 166 10.97 11.06 -4.41
N PRO A 167 9.84 11.56 -3.89
CA PRO A 167 8.52 10.97 -4.18
C PRO A 167 8.16 11.04 -5.67
N GLU A 168 8.57 12.09 -6.38
CA GLU A 168 8.33 12.21 -7.83
C GLU A 168 9.02 11.10 -8.65
N VAL A 169 10.20 10.64 -8.23
CA VAL A 169 10.92 9.53 -8.91
C VAL A 169 10.16 8.23 -8.73
N VAL A 170 9.69 7.97 -7.50
CA VAL A 170 8.88 6.80 -7.16
C VAL A 170 7.57 6.82 -7.97
N LEU A 171 6.87 7.95 -7.96
CA LEU A 171 5.60 8.12 -8.66
C LEU A 171 5.71 8.07 -10.19
N THR A 172 6.76 8.67 -10.75
CA THR A 172 7.03 8.60 -12.20
C THR A 172 7.32 7.18 -12.63
N HIS A 173 8.02 6.40 -11.81
CA HIS A 173 8.28 5.00 -12.08
C HIS A 173 7.00 4.15 -12.07
N LEU A 174 6.06 4.43 -11.15
CA LEU A 174 4.88 3.60 -10.91
C LEU A 174 3.69 3.99 -11.81
N TYR A 175 3.50 5.28 -12.08
CA TYR A 175 2.36 5.81 -12.84
C TYR A 175 2.74 6.52 -14.13
N GLY A 176 4.04 6.61 -14.44
CA GLY A 176 4.55 7.34 -15.59
C GLY A 176 4.72 8.84 -15.34
N PRO A 177 5.28 9.58 -16.30
CA PRO A 177 5.62 11.01 -16.14
C PRO A 177 4.41 11.93 -15.94
N ASP A 178 3.21 11.48 -16.34
CA ASP A 178 1.97 12.24 -16.20
C ASP A 178 1.18 11.92 -14.91
N PHE A 179 1.81 11.29 -13.91
CA PHE A 179 1.16 10.86 -12.66
C PHE A 179 0.40 11.99 -11.93
N ILE A 180 0.80 13.24 -12.11
CA ILE A 180 0.14 14.41 -11.50
C ILE A 180 -1.25 14.66 -12.11
N ARG A 181 -1.50 14.21 -13.34
CA ARG A 181 -2.77 14.45 -14.05
C ARG A 181 -3.85 13.52 -13.50
N PRO A 182 -5.02 14.06 -13.11
CA PRO A 182 -6.12 13.22 -12.66
C PRO A 182 -6.62 12.34 -13.79
N SER A 183 -6.88 11.07 -13.49
CA SER A 183 -7.51 10.13 -14.42
C SER A 183 -9.02 10.35 -14.57
N LYS A 184 -9.65 11.08 -13.64
CA LYS A 184 -11.08 11.41 -13.67
C LYS A 184 -11.35 12.88 -13.38
N LYS A 185 -12.41 13.41 -13.98
CA LYS A 185 -12.97 14.75 -13.72
C LYS A 185 -14.34 14.62 -13.06
N CYS A 186 -14.66 15.55 -12.16
CA CYS A 186 -15.98 15.60 -11.53
C CYS A 186 -16.93 16.41 -12.39
N ASN A 187 -18.08 15.86 -12.72
CA ASN A 187 -19.20 16.63 -13.22
C ASN A 187 -19.86 17.36 -12.04
N GLN A 188 -19.64 18.67 -11.94
CA GLN A 188 -20.16 19.46 -10.82
C GLN A 188 -21.69 19.61 -10.80
N VAL A 189 -22.36 19.39 -11.93
CA VAL A 189 -23.83 19.50 -12.03
C VAL A 189 -24.51 18.23 -11.49
N PHE A 190 -23.96 17.07 -11.82
CA PHE A 190 -24.57 15.78 -11.50
C PHE A 190 -23.86 14.99 -10.39
N GLY A 191 -22.68 15.45 -9.95
CA GLY A 191 -21.92 14.85 -8.85
C GLY A 191 -21.28 13.50 -9.17
N PHE A 192 -21.06 13.16 -10.45
CA PHE A 192 -20.39 11.91 -10.83
C PHE A 192 -19.02 12.14 -11.48
N TRP A 193 -18.14 11.15 -11.34
CA TRP A 193 -16.80 11.15 -11.93
C TRP A 193 -16.81 10.51 -13.32
N TYR A 194 -16.12 11.11 -14.28
CA TYR A 194 -15.94 10.57 -15.64
C TYR A 194 -14.46 10.62 -16.06
N PRO A 195 -14.01 9.75 -16.99
CA PRO A 195 -12.61 9.73 -17.45
C PRO A 195 -12.16 11.09 -17.96
N ALA A 196 -10.93 11.49 -17.59
CA ALA A 196 -10.35 12.79 -17.90
C ALA A 196 -9.88 12.93 -19.36
#